data_AF-A0A9R0T1X4-F1
#
_entry.id   AF-A0A9R0T1X4-F1
#
_cell.length_a   1.000
_cell.length_b   1.000
_cell.length_c   1.000
_cell.angle_alpha   90.00
_cell.angle_beta   90.00
_cell.angle_gamma   90.00
#
_symmetry.space_group_name_H-M   'P 1'
#
loop_
_entity.id
_entity.type
_entity.pdbx_description
1 polymer ?
#
loop_
_entity_poly.entity_id
_entity_poly.type
_entity_poly.pdbx_seq_one_letter_code
_entity_poly.pdbx_strand_id
1 'polypeptide(L)'
;MVGYGIQSMLKDGHKHLSGLDEAVLKNIGAGRELSAITRTSLGPNGMNKMVINHLDKLFITNDAATIVNELEVQHPAAKLLVLAARAQQEEIGDGANLTISFAGELLEKAEELIRMGLHPSEIIIGYTKAINKTLEILDDLVEKGSENMDVRNREEVVLRMKSAVASKQFGQEDVLCPLVADACIQVCPKNPANFNVDNVRVAKLVGGGLHNSSVVRGMVLKNDAVGSIKKVEKVKVAVFAGGVDTSATETKGTVLIHSAEQLENYAKTEEAKVEELIKSVADSGAKVIVSGAAVGDMALHFCERYKLMVLKVSSKFELRRFCRTTGAIALLKLSRPNVDELGYADSVSVEEIGGARVTVVKNEEGGNSVATVVLRGSTDSILDDLERAVDDGVNTYKSMCRDSRIIPGAAATEIELAKRLKEFSLKETGMQVGSVCYCKIW
;
A
#
# COMPACT_ATOMS: atom_id res chain seq x y z
N MET A 1 -52.24 -22.13 -0.95
CA MET A 1 -51.72 -23.33 -1.62
C MET A 1 -50.34 -23.60 -1.03
N VAL A 2 -50.17 -24.71 -0.31
CA VAL A 2 -48.87 -25.11 0.24
C VAL A 2 -47.99 -25.50 -0.94
N GLY A 3 -47.02 -24.64 -1.29
CA GLY A 3 -46.14 -24.85 -2.44
C GLY A 3 -45.23 -26.05 -2.19
N TYR A 4 -45.44 -27.14 -2.92
CA TYR A 4 -44.46 -28.22 -2.98
C TYR A 4 -43.23 -27.73 -3.76
N GLY A 5 -42.04 -27.81 -3.17
CA GLY A 5 -40.76 -27.42 -3.77
C GLY A 5 -39.79 -26.75 -2.78
N ILE A 6 -38.58 -26.41 -3.22
CA ILE A 6 -37.55 -25.69 -2.43
C ILE A 6 -38.11 -24.44 -1.73
N GLN A 7 -39.16 -23.82 -2.31
CA GLN A 7 -39.81 -22.64 -1.76
C GLN A 7 -40.56 -22.85 -0.43
N SER A 8 -40.96 -24.08 -0.09
CA SER A 8 -41.51 -24.38 1.25
C SER A 8 -40.45 -24.82 2.27
N MET A 9 -39.20 -25.06 1.81
CA MET A 9 -38.09 -25.45 2.68
C MET A 9 -37.24 -24.27 3.17
N LEU A 10 -37.37 -23.10 2.53
CA LEU A 10 -36.59 -21.90 2.83
C LEU A 10 -37.47 -20.81 3.46
N LYS A 11 -36.84 -19.93 4.26
CA LYS A 11 -37.53 -18.82 4.93
C LYS A 11 -38.24 -17.89 3.94
N ASP A 12 -39.36 -17.32 4.36
CA ASP A 12 -40.11 -16.34 3.55
C ASP A 12 -39.21 -15.16 3.12
N GLY A 13 -39.31 -14.79 1.84
CA GLY A 13 -38.50 -13.74 1.21
C GLY A 13 -37.25 -14.21 0.46
N HIS A 14 -36.96 -15.52 0.43
CA HIS A 14 -35.85 -16.05 -0.36
C HIS A 14 -36.14 -15.98 -1.88
N LYS A 15 -35.11 -15.69 -2.67
CA LYS A 15 -35.13 -15.79 -4.13
C LYS A 15 -34.21 -16.93 -4.55
N HIS A 16 -34.76 -17.96 -5.19
CA HIS A 16 -34.00 -19.07 -5.75
C HIS A 16 -33.96 -18.92 -7.27
N LEU A 17 -32.77 -18.69 -7.81
CA LEU A 17 -32.53 -18.62 -9.26
C LEU A 17 -31.83 -19.92 -9.67
N SER A 18 -32.34 -20.59 -10.71
CA SER A 18 -31.77 -21.85 -11.21
C SER A 18 -31.91 -21.97 -12.71
N GLY A 19 -31.03 -22.77 -13.32
CA GLY A 19 -31.00 -22.99 -14.76
C GLY A 19 -29.98 -22.10 -15.47
N LEU A 20 -29.81 -22.36 -16.77
CA LEU A 20 -28.83 -21.68 -17.61
C LEU A 20 -29.17 -20.20 -17.77
N ASP A 21 -30.43 -19.87 -18.07
CA ASP A 21 -30.82 -18.50 -18.40
C ASP A 21 -30.88 -17.57 -17.19
N GLU A 22 -31.51 -18.00 -16.09
CA GLU A 22 -31.72 -17.12 -14.93
C GLU A 22 -30.51 -17.02 -13.99
N ALA A 23 -29.72 -18.09 -13.86
CA ALA A 23 -28.57 -18.12 -12.96
C ALA A 23 -27.26 -17.90 -13.70
N VAL A 24 -26.97 -18.70 -14.72
CA VAL A 24 -25.66 -18.67 -15.39
C VAL A 24 -25.49 -17.42 -16.25
N LEU A 25 -26.43 -17.15 -17.17
CA LEU A 25 -26.32 -15.97 -18.04
C LEU A 25 -26.41 -14.65 -17.25
N LYS A 26 -27.21 -14.61 -16.18
CA LYS A 26 -27.27 -13.44 -15.29
C LYS A 26 -25.94 -13.18 -14.56
N ASN A 27 -25.29 -14.23 -14.08
CA ASN A 27 -23.96 -14.12 -13.48
C ASN A 27 -22.91 -13.63 -14.48
N ILE A 28 -22.95 -14.15 -15.72
CA ILE A 28 -22.09 -13.69 -16.81
C ILE A 28 -22.36 -12.21 -17.13
N GLY A 29 -23.64 -11.82 -17.23
CA GLY A 29 -24.05 -10.44 -17.48
C GLY A 29 -23.49 -9.48 -16.44
N ALA A 30 -23.57 -9.80 -15.15
CA ALA A 30 -23.00 -8.99 -14.08
C ALA A 30 -21.47 -8.85 -14.17
N GLY A 31 -20.77 -9.92 -14.54
CA GLY A 31 -19.32 -9.89 -14.76
C GLY A 31 -18.92 -9.03 -15.97
N ARG A 32 -19.68 -9.13 -17.06
CA ARG A 32 -19.49 -8.32 -18.27
C ARG A 32 -19.75 -6.84 -18.01
N GLU A 33 -20.81 -6.50 -17.27
CA GLU A 33 -21.10 -5.11 -16.90
C GLU A 33 -19.96 -4.51 -16.06
N LEU A 34 -19.43 -5.26 -15.10
CA LEU A 34 -18.28 -4.81 -14.29
C LEU A 34 -17.04 -4.57 -15.16
N SER A 35 -16.76 -5.49 -16.09
CA SER A 35 -15.66 -5.35 -17.06
C SER A 35 -15.87 -4.14 -17.99
N ALA A 36 -17.08 -3.92 -18.50
CA ALA A 36 -17.40 -2.77 -19.35
C ALA A 36 -17.16 -1.44 -18.63
N ILE A 37 -17.41 -1.38 -17.31
CA ILE A 37 -17.04 -0.24 -16.49
C ILE A 37 -15.52 -0.08 -16.51
N THR A 38 -14.73 -1.07 -16.08
CA THR A 38 -13.28 -0.90 -15.89
C THR A 38 -12.45 -0.87 -17.18
N ARG A 39 -12.96 -1.39 -18.30
CA ARG A 39 -12.23 -1.48 -19.58
C ARG A 39 -11.71 -0.15 -20.11
N THR A 40 -12.46 0.93 -19.89
CA THR A 40 -12.05 2.31 -20.28
C THR A 40 -10.82 2.83 -19.54
N SER A 41 -10.39 2.12 -18.50
CA SER A 41 -9.28 2.46 -17.62
C SER A 41 -8.04 1.59 -17.84
N LEU A 42 -8.00 0.77 -18.90
CA LEU A 42 -6.89 -0.13 -19.18
C LEU A 42 -5.81 0.53 -20.06
N GLY A 43 -4.54 0.41 -19.64
CA GLY A 43 -3.37 0.87 -20.39
C GLY A 43 -3.03 2.36 -20.20
N PRO A 44 -1.95 2.86 -20.84
CA PRO A 44 -1.45 4.23 -20.66
C PRO A 44 -2.41 5.31 -21.19
N ASN A 45 -3.27 4.96 -22.15
CA ASN A 45 -4.33 5.83 -22.65
C ASN A 45 -5.66 5.60 -21.92
N GLY A 46 -5.65 4.92 -20.77
CA GLY A 46 -6.82 4.71 -19.93
C GLY A 46 -7.34 6.02 -19.34
N MET A 47 -8.66 6.10 -19.14
CA MET A 47 -9.30 7.28 -18.56
C MET A 47 -9.52 7.12 -17.06
N ASN A 48 -9.13 8.15 -16.32
CA ASN A 48 -9.44 8.28 -14.90
C ASN A 48 -10.94 8.38 -14.67
N LYS A 49 -11.44 7.68 -13.66
CA LYS A 49 -12.83 7.70 -13.24
C LYS A 49 -13.00 8.48 -11.96
N MET A 50 -14.05 9.29 -11.95
CA MET A 50 -14.52 9.98 -10.76
C MET A 50 -15.49 9.04 -10.03
N VAL A 51 -15.10 8.57 -8.85
CA VAL A 51 -15.92 7.71 -7.99
C VAL A 51 -16.22 8.47 -6.70
N ILE A 52 -17.51 8.59 -6.39
CA ILE A 52 -17.99 9.19 -5.14
C ILE A 52 -18.54 8.05 -4.30
N ASN A 53 -17.94 7.84 -3.13
CA ASN A 53 -18.39 6.79 -2.22
C ASN A 53 -19.60 7.28 -1.39
N HIS A 54 -20.27 6.38 -0.65
CA HIS A 54 -21.42 6.67 0.21
C HIS A 54 -21.15 7.68 1.34
N LEU A 55 -19.87 7.99 1.61
CA LEU A 55 -19.42 9.02 2.56
C LEU A 55 -19.14 10.38 1.88
N ASP A 56 -19.59 10.57 0.63
CA ASP A 56 -19.31 11.74 -0.20
C ASP A 56 -17.80 12.02 -0.42
N LYS A 57 -16.94 11.03 -0.19
CA LYS A 57 -15.52 11.12 -0.47
C LYS A 57 -15.28 10.92 -1.96
N LEU A 58 -14.57 11.88 -2.55
CA LEU A 58 -14.21 11.91 -3.96
C LEU A 58 -12.90 11.16 -4.22
N PHE A 59 -12.93 10.22 -5.16
CA PHE A 59 -11.75 9.56 -5.71
C PHE A 59 -11.66 9.77 -7.21
N ILE A 60 -10.47 10.08 -7.71
CA ILE A 60 -10.17 10.18 -9.14
C ILE A 60 -9.04 9.20 -9.42
N THR A 61 -9.30 8.15 -10.19
CA THR A 61 -8.33 7.04 -10.35
C THR A 61 -8.54 6.24 -11.63
N ASN A 62 -7.46 5.70 -12.18
CA ASN A 62 -7.48 4.70 -13.26
C ASN A 62 -7.48 3.25 -12.73
N ASP A 63 -7.07 3.05 -11.48
CA ASP A 63 -6.94 1.71 -10.90
C ASP A 63 -8.31 1.04 -10.65
N ALA A 64 -8.55 -0.08 -11.32
CA ALA A 64 -9.78 -0.84 -11.25
C ALA A 64 -9.98 -1.49 -9.88
N ALA A 65 -8.93 -1.92 -9.18
CA ALA A 65 -9.07 -2.46 -7.83
C ALA A 65 -9.71 -1.41 -6.92
N THR A 66 -9.22 -0.18 -6.99
CA THR A 66 -9.81 0.91 -6.20
C THR A 66 -11.20 1.30 -6.68
N ILE A 67 -11.43 1.44 -8.00
CA ILE A 67 -12.75 1.79 -8.55
C ILE A 67 -13.80 0.81 -8.02
N VAL A 68 -13.52 -0.48 -8.09
CA VAL A 68 -14.50 -1.52 -7.78
C VAL A 68 -14.70 -1.70 -6.27
N ASN A 69 -13.68 -1.41 -5.45
CA ASN A 69 -13.81 -1.38 -4.00
C ASN A 69 -14.70 -0.22 -3.52
N GLU A 70 -14.59 0.96 -4.15
CA GLU A 70 -15.37 2.15 -3.78
C GLU A 70 -16.81 2.13 -4.36
N LEU A 71 -17.07 1.36 -5.41
CA LEU A 71 -18.41 1.23 -6.03
C LEU A 71 -19.39 0.30 -5.27
N GLU A 72 -18.97 -0.37 -4.20
CA GLU A 72 -19.80 -1.27 -3.37
C GLU A 72 -20.67 -2.27 -4.15
N VAL A 73 -20.02 -3.14 -4.92
CA VAL A 73 -20.71 -4.13 -5.76
C VAL A 73 -21.54 -5.13 -4.95
N GLN A 74 -22.86 -5.16 -5.19
CA GLN A 74 -23.80 -6.04 -4.48
C GLN A 74 -23.94 -7.45 -5.11
N HIS A 75 -23.80 -7.56 -6.43
CA HIS A 75 -24.04 -8.83 -7.12
C HIS A 75 -22.97 -9.89 -6.75
N PRO A 76 -23.35 -11.09 -6.30
CA PRO A 76 -22.39 -12.07 -5.75
C PRO A 76 -21.35 -12.53 -6.77
N ALA A 77 -21.74 -12.76 -8.03
CA ALA A 77 -20.79 -13.15 -9.08
C ALA A 77 -19.77 -12.04 -9.38
N ALA A 78 -20.21 -10.77 -9.40
CA ALA A 78 -19.32 -9.64 -9.62
C ALA A 78 -18.42 -9.42 -8.39
N LYS A 79 -18.92 -9.68 -7.17
CA LYS A 79 -18.13 -9.67 -5.93
C LYS A 79 -16.96 -10.64 -5.96
N LEU A 80 -17.09 -11.80 -6.61
CA LEU A 80 -15.96 -12.72 -6.81
C LEU A 80 -14.86 -12.11 -7.69
N LEU A 81 -15.24 -11.39 -8.75
CA LEU A 81 -14.27 -10.65 -9.59
C LEU A 81 -13.60 -9.52 -8.82
N VAL A 82 -14.33 -8.81 -7.96
CA VAL A 82 -13.76 -7.80 -7.05
C VAL A 82 -12.70 -8.40 -6.15
N LEU A 83 -13.00 -9.55 -5.53
CA LEU A 83 -12.06 -10.24 -4.66
C LEU A 83 -10.84 -10.74 -5.41
N ALA A 84 -11.00 -11.22 -6.65
CA ALA A 84 -9.89 -11.63 -7.51
C ALA A 84 -8.97 -10.44 -7.86
N ALA A 85 -9.55 -9.29 -8.23
CA ALA A 85 -8.79 -8.07 -8.51
C ALA A 85 -8.04 -7.56 -7.27
N ARG A 86 -8.68 -7.64 -6.10
CA ARG A 86 -8.04 -7.28 -4.83
C ARG A 86 -6.89 -8.21 -4.48
N ALA A 87 -7.07 -9.52 -4.65
CA ALA A 87 -6.00 -10.49 -4.40
C ALA A 87 -4.81 -10.25 -5.34
N GLN A 88 -5.07 -9.94 -6.62
CA GLN A 88 -4.04 -9.56 -7.58
C GLN A 88 -3.24 -8.32 -7.14
N GLN A 89 -3.94 -7.29 -6.65
CA GLN A 89 -3.32 -6.07 -6.15
C GLN A 89 -2.53 -6.29 -4.84
N GLU A 90 -2.96 -7.19 -3.96
CA GLU A 90 -2.25 -7.47 -2.70
C GLU A 90 -0.98 -8.33 -2.91
N GLU A 91 -1.03 -9.30 -3.83
CA GLU A 91 0.09 -10.22 -4.10
C GLU A 91 1.17 -9.61 -4.99
N ILE A 92 0.76 -9.16 -6.19
CA ILE A 92 1.63 -8.65 -7.26
C ILE A 92 1.68 -7.12 -7.24
N GLY A 93 0.52 -6.48 -7.00
CA GLY A 93 0.38 -5.02 -6.95
C GLY A 93 0.32 -4.32 -8.30
N ASP A 94 0.03 -5.08 -9.36
CA ASP A 94 -0.37 -4.60 -10.68
C ASP A 94 -1.26 -5.68 -11.36
N GLY A 95 -1.94 -5.31 -12.45
CA GLY A 95 -2.72 -6.22 -13.28
C GLY A 95 -4.19 -6.35 -12.89
N ALA A 96 -4.67 -5.62 -11.88
CA ALA A 96 -6.07 -5.66 -11.45
C ALA A 96 -7.06 -5.31 -12.59
N ASN A 97 -6.73 -4.30 -13.40
CA ASN A 97 -7.54 -3.90 -14.56
C ASN A 97 -7.61 -5.02 -15.60
N LEU A 98 -6.47 -5.69 -15.85
CA LEU A 98 -6.40 -6.82 -16.78
C LEU A 98 -7.23 -7.99 -16.23
N THR A 99 -7.10 -8.35 -14.95
CA THR A 99 -7.87 -9.45 -14.35
C THR A 99 -9.37 -9.28 -14.52
N ILE A 100 -9.91 -8.09 -14.25
CA ILE A 100 -11.36 -7.84 -14.40
C ILE A 100 -11.77 -7.83 -15.87
N SER A 101 -11.00 -7.14 -16.72
CA SER A 101 -11.31 -7.00 -18.14
C SER A 101 -11.29 -8.35 -18.84
N PHE A 102 -10.23 -9.13 -18.59
CA PHE A 102 -10.00 -10.46 -19.13
C PHE A 102 -11.06 -11.45 -18.66
N ALA A 103 -11.42 -11.44 -17.37
CA ALA A 103 -12.49 -12.28 -16.85
C ALA A 103 -13.85 -11.95 -17.51
N GLY A 104 -14.14 -10.66 -17.74
CA GLY A 104 -15.36 -10.25 -18.46
C GLY A 104 -15.44 -10.80 -19.88
N GLU A 105 -14.34 -10.69 -20.64
CA GLU A 105 -14.27 -11.21 -22.02
C GLU A 105 -14.36 -12.74 -22.06
N LEU A 106 -13.70 -13.44 -21.13
CA LEU A 106 -13.80 -14.89 -20.97
C LEU A 106 -15.25 -15.35 -20.73
N LEU A 107 -15.99 -14.60 -19.91
CA LEU A 107 -17.39 -14.89 -19.61
C LEU A 107 -18.30 -14.59 -20.81
N GLU A 108 -18.03 -13.53 -21.57
CA GLU A 108 -18.77 -13.21 -22.80
C GLU A 108 -18.61 -14.31 -23.85
N LYS A 109 -17.38 -14.80 -24.06
CA LYS A 109 -17.14 -15.94 -24.97
C LYS A 109 -17.75 -17.24 -24.46
N ALA A 110 -17.76 -17.47 -23.14
CA ALA A 110 -18.45 -18.61 -22.56
C ALA A 110 -19.98 -18.53 -22.77
N GLU A 111 -20.59 -17.34 -22.70
CA GLU A 111 -22.00 -17.13 -23.00
C GLU A 111 -22.34 -17.51 -24.46
N GLU A 112 -21.50 -17.14 -25.44
CA GLU A 112 -21.69 -17.55 -26.84
C GLU A 112 -21.72 -19.09 -26.97
N LEU A 113 -20.79 -19.79 -26.33
CA LEU A 113 -20.68 -21.24 -26.36
C LEU A 113 -21.88 -21.93 -25.68
N ILE A 114 -22.33 -21.40 -24.54
CA ILE A 114 -23.52 -21.92 -23.84
C ILE A 114 -24.76 -21.75 -24.72
N ARG A 115 -24.92 -20.61 -25.40
CA ARG A 115 -26.02 -20.37 -26.35
C ARG A 115 -25.98 -21.31 -27.56
N MET A 116 -24.80 -21.77 -27.96
CA MET A 116 -24.62 -22.80 -28.99
C MET A 116 -24.96 -24.22 -28.50
N GLY A 117 -25.26 -24.40 -27.21
CA GLY A 117 -25.67 -25.67 -26.62
C GLY A 117 -24.55 -26.46 -25.93
N LEU A 118 -23.36 -25.87 -25.75
CA LEU A 118 -22.28 -26.52 -24.99
C LEU A 118 -22.57 -26.50 -23.49
N HIS A 119 -22.28 -27.61 -22.82
CA HIS A 119 -22.45 -27.70 -21.38
C HIS A 119 -21.32 -26.92 -20.67
N PRO A 120 -21.60 -26.11 -19.62
CA PRO A 120 -20.58 -25.32 -18.92
C PRO A 120 -19.36 -26.12 -18.44
N SER A 121 -19.55 -27.39 -18.04
CA SER A 121 -18.45 -28.28 -17.64
C SER A 121 -17.42 -28.51 -18.75
N GLU A 122 -17.85 -28.59 -20.01
CA GLU A 122 -16.95 -28.80 -21.16
C GLU A 122 -16.15 -27.54 -21.48
N ILE A 123 -16.74 -26.36 -21.24
CA ILE A 123 -16.06 -25.07 -21.39
C ILE A 123 -14.97 -24.94 -20.32
N ILE A 124 -15.27 -25.30 -19.07
CA ILE A 124 -14.29 -25.29 -17.96
C ILE A 124 -13.09 -26.21 -18.28
N ILE A 125 -13.34 -27.41 -18.81
CA ILE A 125 -12.26 -28.32 -19.22
C ILE A 125 -11.41 -27.69 -20.33
N GLY A 126 -12.03 -27.06 -21.33
CA GLY A 126 -11.31 -26.36 -22.39
C GLY A 126 -10.44 -25.21 -21.89
N TYR A 127 -10.98 -24.36 -21.00
CA TYR A 127 -10.21 -23.27 -20.39
C TYR A 127 -9.06 -23.79 -19.54
N THR A 128 -9.26 -24.88 -18.79
CA THR A 128 -8.19 -25.50 -17.99
C THR A 128 -7.04 -25.99 -18.87
N LYS A 129 -7.35 -26.64 -20.01
CA LYS A 129 -6.35 -27.05 -21.00
C LYS A 129 -5.61 -25.85 -21.60
N ALA A 130 -6.35 -24.80 -21.96
CA ALA A 130 -5.78 -23.57 -22.51
C ALA A 130 -4.82 -22.90 -21.52
N ILE A 131 -5.17 -22.84 -20.22
CA ILE A 131 -4.30 -22.30 -19.17
C ILE A 131 -2.97 -23.03 -19.12
N ASN A 132 -2.99 -24.37 -19.04
CA ASN A 132 -1.76 -25.16 -18.98
C ASN A 132 -0.87 -24.90 -20.20
N LYS A 133 -1.46 -24.87 -21.40
CA LYS A 133 -0.71 -24.59 -22.63
C LYS A 133 -0.17 -23.15 -22.67
N THR A 134 -0.93 -22.19 -22.13
CA THR A 134 -0.52 -20.77 -22.04
C THR A 134 0.71 -20.63 -21.15
N LEU A 135 0.75 -21.31 -20.01
CA LEU A 135 1.91 -21.28 -19.10
C LEU A 135 3.17 -21.84 -19.76
N GLU A 136 3.06 -22.95 -20.50
CA GLU A 136 4.19 -23.49 -21.29
C GLU A 136 4.69 -22.49 -22.34
N ILE A 137 3.78 -21.83 -23.06
CA ILE A 137 4.15 -20.86 -24.09
C ILE A 137 4.76 -19.59 -23.48
N LEU A 138 4.29 -19.17 -22.31
CA LEU A 138 4.80 -17.97 -21.63
C LEU A 138 6.28 -18.11 -21.27
N ASP A 139 6.71 -19.29 -20.80
CA ASP A 139 8.13 -19.56 -20.51
C ASP A 139 9.01 -19.42 -21.77
N ASP A 140 8.49 -19.76 -22.96
CA ASP A 140 9.20 -19.59 -24.24
C ASP A 140 9.28 -18.14 -24.73
N LEU A 141 8.37 -17.26 -24.26
CA LEU A 141 8.26 -15.86 -24.69
C LEU A 141 9.09 -14.90 -23.85
N VAL A 142 9.72 -15.38 -22.78
CA VAL A 142 10.58 -14.57 -21.89
C VAL A 142 11.75 -13.99 -22.67
N GLU A 143 12.03 -12.71 -22.44
CA GLU A 143 13.17 -12.04 -23.06
C GLU A 143 14.49 -12.64 -22.54
N LYS A 144 15.33 -13.13 -23.46
CA LYS A 144 16.60 -13.76 -23.11
C LYS A 144 17.54 -12.78 -22.40
N GLY A 145 18.04 -13.17 -21.24
CA GLY A 145 18.93 -12.35 -20.42
C GLY A 145 18.21 -11.46 -19.40
N SER A 146 16.87 -11.44 -19.40
CA SER A 146 16.09 -10.68 -18.41
C SER A 146 16.27 -11.16 -16.96
N GLU A 147 16.59 -12.45 -16.79
CA GLU A 147 16.81 -13.12 -15.51
C GLU A 147 17.98 -12.57 -14.69
N ASN A 148 19.01 -12.03 -15.36
CA ASN A 148 20.26 -11.61 -14.71
C ASN A 148 20.28 -10.12 -14.33
N MET A 149 19.11 -9.53 -14.07
CA MET A 149 18.98 -8.12 -13.72
C MET A 149 19.70 -7.78 -12.41
N ASP A 150 20.41 -6.65 -12.38
CA ASP A 150 20.83 -6.09 -11.09
C ASP A 150 19.73 -5.18 -10.54
N VAL A 151 19.06 -5.67 -9.50
CA VAL A 151 17.99 -4.98 -8.78
C VAL A 151 18.47 -3.66 -8.14
N ARG A 152 19.79 -3.47 -8.00
CA ARG A 152 20.39 -2.23 -7.47
C ARG A 152 20.78 -1.23 -8.56
N ASN A 153 20.74 -1.63 -9.83
CA ASN A 153 21.01 -0.72 -10.92
C ASN A 153 19.78 0.16 -11.19
N ARG A 154 19.94 1.47 -10.98
CA ARG A 154 18.87 2.45 -11.13
C ARG A 154 18.27 2.45 -12.54
N GLU A 155 19.09 2.35 -13.58
CA GLU A 155 18.63 2.47 -14.97
C GLU A 155 17.79 1.27 -15.39
N GLU A 156 18.21 0.06 -15.02
CA GLU A 156 17.47 -1.17 -15.30
C GLU A 156 16.12 -1.20 -14.57
N VAL A 157 16.09 -0.77 -13.30
CA VAL A 157 14.87 -0.69 -12.51
C VAL A 157 13.89 0.33 -13.09
N VAL A 158 14.40 1.52 -13.45
CA VAL A 158 13.57 2.58 -14.04
C VAL A 158 12.96 2.12 -15.36
N LEU A 159 13.75 1.46 -16.23
CA LEU A 159 13.26 0.96 -17.52
C LEU A 159 12.08 -0.01 -17.35
N ARG A 160 12.18 -0.95 -16.41
CA ARG A 160 11.16 -1.98 -16.19
C ARG A 160 9.94 -1.47 -15.41
N MET A 161 10.12 -0.44 -14.59
CA MET A 161 9.04 0.18 -13.81
C MET A 161 8.25 1.21 -14.62
N LYS A 162 8.84 1.71 -15.71
CA LYS A 162 8.24 2.76 -16.56
C LYS A 162 6.85 2.39 -17.06
N SER A 163 6.64 1.14 -17.47
CA SER A 163 5.33 0.65 -17.95
C SER A 163 4.25 0.71 -16.87
N ALA A 164 4.55 0.22 -15.66
CA ALA A 164 3.61 0.19 -14.54
C ALA A 164 3.20 1.63 -14.15
N VAL A 165 4.16 2.55 -14.02
CA VAL A 165 3.88 3.95 -13.65
C VAL A 165 3.17 4.71 -14.77
N ALA A 166 3.56 4.50 -16.03
CA ALA A 166 2.94 5.17 -17.19
C ALA A 166 1.47 4.78 -17.37
N SER A 167 1.04 3.61 -16.89
CA SER A 167 -0.37 3.19 -16.92
C SER A 167 -1.29 4.06 -16.03
N LYS A 168 -0.71 4.74 -15.03
CA LYS A 168 -1.42 5.63 -14.10
C LYS A 168 -1.13 7.10 -14.36
N GLN A 169 0.14 7.44 -14.58
CA GLN A 169 0.62 8.81 -14.70
C GLN A 169 1.40 8.99 -15.99
N PHE A 170 0.68 8.91 -17.11
CA PHE A 170 1.26 9.09 -18.44
C PHE A 170 1.86 10.50 -18.61
N GLY A 171 3.10 10.58 -19.08
CA GLY A 171 3.88 11.79 -19.26
C GLY A 171 4.66 12.25 -18.02
N GLN A 172 4.52 11.58 -16.88
CA GLN A 172 5.22 11.90 -15.63
C GLN A 172 6.11 10.75 -15.11
N GLU A 173 6.17 9.65 -15.85
CA GLU A 173 6.95 8.47 -15.50
C GLU A 173 8.45 8.76 -15.38
N ASP A 174 8.99 9.67 -16.21
CA ASP A 174 10.41 10.02 -16.17
C ASP A 174 10.81 10.76 -14.87
N VAL A 175 9.85 11.36 -14.17
CA VAL A 175 10.08 12.01 -12.87
C VAL A 175 9.80 11.04 -11.72
N LEU A 176 8.71 10.28 -11.79
CA LEU A 176 8.29 9.36 -10.73
C LEU A 176 9.20 8.13 -10.64
N CYS A 177 9.54 7.50 -11.77
CA CYS A 177 10.27 6.24 -11.75
C CYS A 177 11.65 6.37 -11.07
N PRO A 178 12.47 7.40 -11.34
CA PRO A 178 13.74 7.57 -10.64
C PRO A 178 13.57 7.78 -9.12
N LEU A 179 12.54 8.51 -8.69
CA LEU A 179 12.25 8.72 -7.27
C LEU A 179 11.87 7.40 -6.58
N VAL A 180 10.98 6.61 -7.19
CA VAL A 180 10.58 5.32 -6.63
C VAL A 180 11.76 4.34 -6.63
N ALA A 181 12.55 4.29 -7.70
CA ALA A 181 13.73 3.44 -7.80
C ALA A 181 14.75 3.79 -6.71
N ASP A 182 15.04 5.07 -6.48
CA ASP A 182 15.98 5.50 -5.45
C ASP A 182 15.50 5.11 -4.04
N ALA A 183 14.21 5.23 -3.76
CA ALA A 183 13.63 4.82 -2.48
C ALA A 183 13.70 3.29 -2.29
N CYS A 184 13.38 2.52 -3.34
CA CYS A 184 13.40 1.06 -3.32
C CYS A 184 14.82 0.49 -3.17
N ILE A 185 15.80 1.05 -3.90
CA ILE A 185 17.21 0.62 -3.84
C ILE A 185 17.80 0.89 -2.46
N GLN A 186 17.45 2.02 -1.85
CA GLN A 186 17.91 2.38 -0.49
C GLN A 186 17.41 1.39 0.57
N VAL A 187 16.18 0.92 0.43
CA VAL A 187 15.52 -0.01 1.36
C VAL A 187 15.88 -1.47 1.09
N CYS A 188 16.48 -1.76 -0.06
CA CYS A 188 16.73 -3.11 -0.53
C CYS A 188 17.67 -3.89 0.43
N PRO A 189 17.19 -4.96 1.09
CA PRO A 189 18.03 -5.76 1.96
C PRO A 189 19.13 -6.50 1.19
N LYS A 190 20.08 -7.12 1.90
CA LYS A 190 21.12 -7.97 1.27
C LYS A 190 20.53 -9.11 0.44
N ASN A 191 19.39 -9.65 0.86
CA ASN A 191 18.63 -10.63 0.10
C ASN A 191 17.40 -9.94 -0.53
N PRO A 192 17.41 -9.65 -1.85
CA PRO A 192 16.32 -8.93 -2.54
C PRO A 192 14.93 -9.57 -2.37
N ALA A 193 14.85 -10.90 -2.27
CA ALA A 193 13.57 -11.61 -2.17
C ALA A 193 12.75 -11.24 -0.93
N ASN A 194 13.41 -10.77 0.14
CA ASN A 194 12.78 -10.34 1.39
C ASN A 194 12.43 -8.83 1.40
N PHE A 195 12.35 -8.20 0.24
CA PHE A 195 11.94 -6.80 0.12
C PHE A 195 10.54 -6.59 0.73
N ASN A 196 10.44 -5.66 1.67
CA ASN A 196 9.18 -5.32 2.31
C ASN A 196 8.69 -3.96 1.81
N VAL A 197 7.53 -3.96 1.17
CA VAL A 197 6.85 -2.77 0.64
C VAL A 197 6.57 -1.74 1.74
N ASP A 198 6.32 -2.18 2.97
CA ASP A 198 6.03 -1.29 4.11
C ASP A 198 7.16 -0.33 4.47
N ASN A 199 8.38 -0.62 4.02
CA ASN A 199 9.55 0.18 4.30
C ASN A 199 9.69 1.37 3.34
N VAL A 200 9.01 1.37 2.20
CA VAL A 200 8.88 2.57 1.37
C VAL A 200 7.61 3.30 1.79
N ARG A 201 7.74 4.60 2.07
CA ARG A 201 6.62 5.43 2.55
C ARG A 201 6.39 6.59 1.63
N VAL A 202 5.14 7.05 1.60
CA VAL A 202 4.72 8.22 0.85
C VAL A 202 4.26 9.29 1.83
N ALA A 203 4.87 10.47 1.75
CA ALA A 203 4.45 11.64 2.49
C ALA A 203 3.81 12.64 1.53
N LYS A 204 2.47 12.65 1.49
CA LYS A 204 1.69 13.59 0.68
C LYS A 204 1.70 14.99 1.29
N LEU A 205 2.28 15.98 0.61
CA LEU A 205 2.25 17.38 1.03
C LEU A 205 1.64 18.24 -0.06
N VAL A 206 0.59 18.97 0.30
CA VAL A 206 -0.13 19.86 -0.61
C VAL A 206 0.72 21.07 -0.96
N GLY A 207 0.64 21.50 -2.23
CA GLY A 207 1.29 22.67 -2.78
C GLY A 207 2.49 22.35 -3.69
N GLY A 208 2.75 23.22 -4.65
CA GLY A 208 3.76 23.00 -5.69
C GLY A 208 3.30 22.00 -6.74
N GLY A 209 4.25 21.44 -7.49
CA GLY A 209 4.01 20.42 -8.50
C GLY A 209 4.85 19.17 -8.28
N LEU A 210 4.59 18.14 -9.08
CA LEU A 210 5.26 16.84 -8.97
C LEU A 210 6.78 16.94 -9.06
N HIS A 211 7.32 17.84 -9.88
CA HIS A 211 8.76 18.08 -10.02
C HIS A 211 9.47 18.51 -8.72
N ASN A 212 8.73 19.03 -7.73
CA ASN A 212 9.27 19.40 -6.43
C ASN A 212 9.27 18.23 -5.43
N SER A 213 8.89 17.04 -5.86
CA SER A 213 8.92 15.82 -5.05
C SER A 213 10.34 15.33 -4.87
N SER A 214 10.65 14.76 -3.70
CA SER A 214 12.00 14.33 -3.35
C SER A 214 11.97 13.06 -2.52
N VAL A 215 13.03 12.25 -2.63
CA VAL A 215 13.22 11.09 -1.75
C VAL A 215 14.02 11.50 -0.53
N VAL A 216 13.48 11.22 0.65
CA VAL A 216 14.16 11.37 1.93
C VAL A 216 14.64 10.00 2.39
N ARG A 217 15.95 9.93 2.65
CA ARG A 217 16.63 8.80 3.30
C ARG A 217 16.28 8.74 4.78
N GLY A 218 15.11 8.19 5.08
CA GLY A 218 14.57 8.04 6.42
C GLY A 218 13.07 8.24 6.45
N MET A 219 12.57 8.95 7.48
CA MET A 219 11.14 9.10 7.74
C MET A 219 10.72 10.57 7.75
N VAL A 220 9.58 10.88 7.12
CA VAL A 220 8.94 12.20 7.20
C VAL A 220 7.63 12.07 7.97
N LEU A 221 7.46 12.89 9.00
CA LEU A 221 6.27 12.96 9.83
C LEU A 221 5.53 14.29 9.57
N LYS A 222 4.21 14.22 9.39
CA LYS A 222 3.34 15.40 9.18
C LYS A 222 3.01 16.16 10.47
N ASN A 223 3.84 16.01 11.49
CA ASN A 223 3.67 16.65 12.79
C ASN A 223 4.81 17.64 13.01
N ASP A 224 4.49 18.78 13.63
CA ASP A 224 5.48 19.72 14.16
C ASP A 224 6.11 19.14 15.44
N ALA A 225 7.28 19.67 15.81
CA ALA A 225 7.84 19.45 17.14
C ALA A 225 6.99 20.21 18.17
N VAL A 226 6.78 19.63 19.35
CA VAL A 226 5.94 20.26 20.38
C VAL A 226 6.66 21.43 21.07
N GLY A 227 7.99 21.41 21.07
CA GLY A 227 8.84 22.43 21.72
C GLY A 227 9.53 23.42 20.77
N SER A 228 10.33 24.29 21.35
CA SER A 228 11.12 25.33 20.66
C SER A 228 12.27 24.79 19.81
N ILE A 229 12.79 23.59 20.12
CA ILE A 229 13.93 23.00 19.43
C ILE A 229 13.48 22.32 18.15
N LYS A 230 13.88 22.90 17.02
CA LYS A 230 13.43 22.46 15.69
C LYS A 230 14.48 21.70 14.89
N LYS A 231 15.76 21.76 15.25
CA LYS A 231 16.83 21.10 14.51
C LYS A 231 17.88 20.53 15.45
N VAL A 232 18.20 19.26 15.26
CA VAL A 232 19.29 18.59 15.97
C VAL A 232 20.03 17.64 15.03
N GLU A 233 21.36 17.66 15.11
CA GLU A 233 22.27 16.85 14.27
C GLU A 233 23.01 15.81 15.14
N LYS A 234 23.31 14.65 14.54
CA LYS A 234 23.95 13.46 15.10
C LYS A 234 23.44 13.13 16.50
N VAL A 235 22.23 12.59 16.56
CA VAL A 235 21.46 12.43 17.79
C VAL A 235 21.17 11.00 18.14
N LYS A 236 21.22 10.72 19.44
CA LYS A 236 20.59 9.53 20.02
C LYS A 236 19.12 9.82 20.29
N VAL A 237 18.26 8.88 19.90
CA VAL A 237 16.81 9.00 19.98
C VAL A 237 16.25 7.99 20.96
N ALA A 238 15.48 8.47 21.93
CA ALA A 238 14.70 7.63 22.84
C ALA A 238 13.24 7.60 22.37
N VAL A 239 12.68 6.41 22.22
CA VAL A 239 11.29 6.24 21.79
C VAL A 239 10.47 5.67 22.95
N PHE A 240 9.42 6.38 23.34
CA PHE A 240 8.46 5.94 24.34
C PHE A 240 7.11 5.70 23.68
N ALA A 241 6.58 4.48 23.81
CA ALA A 241 5.22 4.15 23.39
C ALA A 241 4.15 4.81 24.29
N GLY A 242 4.50 5.10 25.55
CA GLY A 242 3.68 5.86 26.48
C GLY A 242 3.74 7.38 26.27
N GLY A 243 2.95 8.09 27.07
CA GLY A 243 3.03 9.55 27.17
C GLY A 243 4.28 9.98 27.92
N VAL A 244 4.80 11.15 27.58
CA VAL A 244 5.85 11.81 28.35
C VAL A 244 5.14 12.77 29.31
N ASP A 245 4.62 12.19 30.39
CA ASP A 245 3.87 12.92 31.42
C ASP A 245 3.97 12.19 32.77
N THR A 246 3.43 12.81 33.81
CA THR A 246 3.21 12.21 35.12
C THR A 246 2.41 10.91 34.98
N SER A 247 2.97 9.81 35.52
CA SER A 247 2.29 8.52 35.49
C SER A 247 1.13 8.53 36.47
N ALA A 248 -0.10 8.52 35.97
CA ALA A 248 -1.27 8.25 36.80
C ALA A 248 -1.18 6.81 37.36
N THR A 249 -1.60 6.63 38.61
CA THR A 249 -1.71 5.30 39.21
C THR A 249 -2.85 4.53 38.55
N GLU A 250 -2.64 3.26 38.20
CA GLU A 250 -3.68 2.40 37.60
C GLU A 250 -4.88 2.21 38.53
N THR A 251 -4.63 2.20 39.84
CA THR A 251 -5.67 2.21 40.86
C THR A 251 -6.11 3.64 41.16
N LYS A 252 -7.41 3.83 41.40
CA LYS A 252 -7.97 5.11 41.86
C LYS A 252 -7.41 5.43 43.24
N GLY A 253 -6.33 6.22 43.27
CA GLY A 253 -5.77 6.80 44.49
C GLY A 253 -6.34 8.19 44.70
N THR A 254 -7.04 8.43 45.80
CA THR A 254 -7.44 9.78 46.23
C THR A 254 -6.40 10.29 47.22
N VAL A 255 -5.68 11.35 46.86
CA VAL A 255 -4.79 12.04 47.79
C VAL A 255 -5.64 13.00 48.64
N LEU A 256 -5.69 12.76 49.96
CA LEU A 256 -6.37 13.65 50.91
C LEU A 256 -5.37 14.70 51.40
N ILE A 257 -5.64 15.96 51.06
CA ILE A 257 -4.80 17.10 51.45
C ILE A 257 -5.53 17.86 52.56
N HIS A 258 -4.94 17.91 53.76
CA HIS A 258 -5.57 18.51 54.94
C HIS A 258 -5.01 19.89 55.31
N SER A 259 -3.82 20.25 54.81
CA SER A 259 -3.19 21.55 55.08
C SER A 259 -2.63 22.22 53.82
N ALA A 260 -2.46 23.54 53.86
CA ALA A 260 -1.85 24.31 52.78
C ALA A 260 -0.39 23.90 52.51
N GLU A 261 0.37 23.60 53.56
CA GLU A 261 1.76 23.13 53.45
C GLU A 261 1.85 21.76 52.75
N GLN A 262 0.89 20.86 53.00
CA GLN A 262 0.81 19.57 52.30
C GLN A 262 0.52 19.75 50.82
N LEU A 263 -0.32 20.73 50.45
CA LEU A 263 -0.61 21.05 49.05
C LEU A 263 0.65 21.53 48.32
N GLU A 264 1.38 22.48 48.92
CA GLU A 264 2.60 23.03 48.33
C GLU A 264 3.71 21.96 48.20
N ASN A 265 3.90 21.13 49.23
CA ASN A 265 4.86 20.04 49.18
C ASN A 265 4.47 18.97 48.14
N TYR A 266 3.19 18.69 47.97
CA TYR A 266 2.70 17.76 46.96
C TYR A 266 3.05 18.25 45.55
N ALA A 267 2.76 19.52 45.23
CA ALA A 267 3.09 20.12 43.95
C ALA A 267 4.61 20.08 43.67
N LYS A 268 5.43 20.49 44.65
CA LYS A 268 6.90 20.44 44.52
C LYS A 268 7.43 19.01 44.33
N THR A 269 6.80 18.02 44.97
CA THR A 269 7.18 16.62 44.84
C THR A 269 6.82 16.05 43.47
N GLU A 270 5.67 16.43 42.90
CA GLU A 270 5.33 16.05 41.53
C GLU A 270 6.29 16.68 40.51
N GLU A 271 6.60 17.97 40.65
CA GLU A 271 7.58 18.66 39.81
C GLU A 271 8.96 17.99 39.88
N ALA A 272 9.46 17.71 41.09
CA ALA A 272 10.75 17.06 41.29
C ALA A 272 10.81 15.66 40.66
N LYS A 273 9.73 14.89 40.72
CA LYS A 273 9.64 13.57 40.07
C LYS A 273 9.71 13.67 38.54
N VAL A 274 9.01 14.63 37.94
CA VAL A 274 9.05 14.85 36.50
C VAL A 274 10.44 15.31 36.06
N GLU A 275 11.07 16.21 36.82
CA GLU A 275 12.43 16.66 36.57
C GLU A 275 13.43 15.50 36.65
N GLU A 276 13.33 14.64 37.67
CA GLU A 276 14.20 13.46 37.82
C GLU A 276 14.08 12.49 36.65
N LEU A 277 12.85 12.20 36.20
CA LEU A 277 12.62 11.31 35.05
C LEU A 277 13.23 11.88 33.78
N ILE A 278 13.01 13.15 33.47
CA ILE A 278 13.54 13.78 32.25
C ILE A 278 15.06 13.92 32.32
N LYS A 279 15.59 14.27 33.51
CA LYS A 279 17.03 14.30 33.75
C LYS A 279 17.66 12.93 33.53
N SER A 280 17.01 11.85 33.97
CA SER A 280 17.51 10.49 33.74
C SER A 280 17.59 10.14 32.24
N VAL A 281 16.66 10.67 31.43
CA VAL A 281 16.68 10.52 29.97
C VAL A 281 17.78 11.39 29.35
N ALA A 282 17.97 12.62 29.82
CA ALA A 282 19.07 13.48 29.38
C ALA A 282 20.45 12.85 29.71
N ASP A 283 20.60 12.28 30.91
CA ASP A 283 21.82 11.61 31.38
C ASP A 283 22.15 10.32 30.61
N SER A 284 21.19 9.74 29.89
CA SER A 284 21.44 8.65 28.94
C SER A 284 22.15 9.11 27.67
N GLY A 285 22.18 10.42 27.41
CA GLY A 285 22.73 11.03 26.20
C GLY A 285 21.74 11.11 25.03
N ALA A 286 20.46 10.80 25.26
CA ALA A 286 19.39 11.06 24.29
C ALA A 286 19.20 12.56 24.08
N LYS A 287 19.08 13.00 22.83
CA LYS A 287 18.79 14.41 22.48
C LYS A 287 17.39 14.59 21.89
N VAL A 288 16.78 13.51 21.41
CA VAL A 288 15.43 13.49 20.85
C VAL A 288 14.59 12.47 21.62
N ILE A 289 13.42 12.90 22.06
CA ILE A 289 12.39 12.07 22.69
C ILE A 289 11.21 11.97 21.73
N VAL A 290 10.81 10.74 21.42
CA VAL A 290 9.57 10.48 20.66
C VAL A 290 8.54 9.89 21.61
N SER A 291 7.39 10.55 21.74
CA SER A 291 6.27 10.08 22.54
C SER A 291 5.17 9.49 21.66
N GLY A 292 4.67 8.33 22.06
CA GLY A 292 3.52 7.65 21.46
C GLY A 292 2.17 8.22 21.86
N ALA A 293 2.12 9.07 22.89
CA ALA A 293 0.88 9.63 23.42
C ALA A 293 1.02 11.14 23.68
N ALA A 294 0.27 11.67 24.65
CA ALA A 294 0.36 13.08 25.02
C ALA A 294 1.70 13.39 25.73
N VAL A 295 2.14 14.63 25.57
CA VAL A 295 3.28 15.21 26.28
C VAL A 295 2.70 16.27 27.22
N GLY A 296 2.99 16.17 28.51
CA GLY A 296 2.54 17.14 29.50
C GLY A 296 3.34 18.45 29.45
N ASP A 297 2.70 19.58 29.76
CA ASP A 297 3.34 20.91 29.68
C ASP A 297 4.52 21.05 30.67
N MET A 298 4.38 20.51 31.88
CA MET A 298 5.48 20.46 32.86
C MET A 298 6.67 19.67 32.32
N ALA A 299 6.40 18.51 31.70
CA ALA A 299 7.43 17.69 31.11
C ALA A 299 8.11 18.42 29.94
N LEU A 300 7.36 19.14 29.12
CA LEU A 300 7.89 19.93 28.02
C LEU A 300 8.85 21.02 28.54
N HIS A 301 8.46 21.77 29.57
CA HIS A 301 9.30 22.80 30.17
C HIS A 301 10.68 22.26 30.61
N PHE A 302 10.71 21.10 31.27
CA PHE A 302 11.97 20.46 31.65
C PHE A 302 12.74 19.91 30.43
N CYS A 303 12.06 19.34 29.43
CA CYS A 303 12.70 18.92 28.19
C CYS A 303 13.43 20.08 27.51
N GLU A 304 12.83 21.26 27.46
CA GLU A 304 13.46 22.46 26.90
C GLU A 304 14.66 22.93 27.73
N ARG A 305 14.54 22.91 29.06
CA ARG A 305 15.65 23.26 29.96
C ARG A 305 16.88 22.37 29.73
N TYR A 306 16.68 21.08 29.45
CA TYR A 306 17.74 20.12 29.13
C TYR A 306 18.10 20.06 27.63
N LYS A 307 17.52 20.93 26.81
CA LYS A 307 17.72 21.01 25.36
C LYS A 307 17.36 19.71 24.60
N LEU A 308 16.28 19.05 25.01
CA LEU A 308 15.74 17.85 24.36
C LEU A 308 14.66 18.23 23.34
N MET A 309 14.77 17.69 22.14
CA MET A 309 13.72 17.82 21.12
C MET A 309 12.62 16.78 21.37
N VAL A 310 11.35 17.20 21.40
CA VAL A 310 10.22 16.31 21.65
C VAL A 310 9.33 16.20 20.42
N LEU A 311 9.12 14.96 19.97
CA LEU A 311 8.22 14.61 18.87
C LEU A 311 7.03 13.81 19.38
N LYS A 312 5.85 14.11 18.88
CA LYS A 312 4.61 13.38 19.20
C LYS A 312 4.18 12.55 17.99
N VAL A 313 4.08 11.24 18.17
CA VAL A 313 3.64 10.28 17.15
C VAL A 313 2.49 9.45 17.73
N SER A 314 1.24 9.82 17.42
CA SER A 314 0.05 9.16 17.96
C SER A 314 -0.20 7.77 17.38
N SER A 315 0.26 7.52 16.15
CA SER A 315 0.05 6.25 15.46
C SER A 315 1.05 5.20 15.92
N LYS A 316 0.54 4.08 16.44
CA LYS A 316 1.37 2.90 16.79
C LYS A 316 2.14 2.36 15.60
N PHE A 317 1.57 2.45 14.39
CA PHE A 317 2.23 1.98 13.17
C PHE A 317 3.38 2.90 12.76
N GLU A 318 3.20 4.21 12.87
CA GLU A 318 4.29 5.17 12.60
C GLU A 318 5.41 5.04 13.63
N LEU A 319 5.08 4.88 14.92
CA LEU A 319 6.07 4.70 15.97
C LEU A 319 6.91 3.43 15.74
N ARG A 320 6.28 2.31 15.36
CA ARG A 320 7.01 1.08 14.98
C ARG A 320 7.96 1.30 13.79
N ARG A 321 7.56 2.10 12.80
CA ARG A 321 8.41 2.42 11.63
C ARG A 321 9.54 3.37 12.00
N PHE A 322 9.26 4.33 12.89
CA PHE A 322 10.26 5.23 13.44
C PHE A 322 11.36 4.44 14.17
N CYS A 323 10.97 3.44 14.97
CA CYS A 323 11.90 2.50 15.59
C CYS A 323 12.74 1.75 14.56
N ARG A 324 12.15 1.28 13.45
CA ARG A 324 12.92 0.64 12.36
C ARG A 324 13.90 1.59 11.67
N THR A 325 13.52 2.87 11.55
CA THR A 325 14.34 3.89 10.88
C THR A 325 15.56 4.28 11.72
N THR A 326 15.37 4.39 13.03
CA THR A 326 16.42 4.82 13.98
C THR A 326 17.14 3.66 14.68
N GLY A 327 16.61 2.44 14.59
CA GLY A 327 17.08 1.29 15.35
C GLY A 327 16.68 1.29 16.84
N ALA A 328 15.88 2.28 17.28
CA ALA A 328 15.46 2.40 18.68
C ALA A 328 14.45 1.31 19.08
N ILE A 329 14.50 0.89 20.35
CA ILE A 329 13.48 0.04 20.95
C ILE A 329 12.44 0.93 21.65
N ALA A 330 11.16 0.71 21.37
CA ALA A 330 10.09 1.47 22.01
C ALA A 330 9.89 1.06 23.48
N LEU A 331 10.08 2.00 24.40
CA LEU A 331 9.89 1.81 25.84
C LEU A 331 8.45 2.13 26.25
N LEU A 332 7.87 1.33 27.13
CA LEU A 332 6.48 1.54 27.58
C LEU A 332 6.36 2.63 28.65
N LYS A 333 7.35 2.71 29.54
CA LYS A 333 7.39 3.66 30.66
C LYS A 333 8.49 4.67 30.45
N LEU A 334 8.29 5.88 30.96
CA LEU A 334 9.32 6.90 31.03
C LEU A 334 10.33 6.47 32.11
N SER A 335 11.46 5.94 31.66
CA SER A 335 12.59 5.55 32.51
C SER A 335 13.88 5.85 31.77
N ARG A 336 15.00 5.79 32.48
CA ARG A 336 16.33 5.90 31.87
C ARG A 336 16.50 4.81 30.80
N PRO A 337 16.68 5.16 29.52
CA PRO A 337 16.91 4.18 28.48
C PRO A 337 18.34 3.62 28.59
N ASN A 338 18.48 2.34 28.31
CA ASN A 338 19.80 1.71 28.17
C ASN A 338 20.46 2.12 26.86
N VAL A 339 21.79 1.96 26.79
CA VAL A 339 22.56 2.30 25.57
C VAL A 339 22.07 1.50 24.36
N ASP A 340 21.67 0.25 24.56
CA ASP A 340 21.17 -0.65 23.50
C ASP A 340 19.74 -0.33 23.04
N GLU A 341 18.99 0.44 23.84
CA GLU A 341 17.60 0.83 23.54
C GLU A 341 17.53 2.15 22.75
N LEU A 342 18.62 2.93 22.79
CA LEU A 342 18.73 4.20 22.09
C LEU A 342 18.94 3.99 20.60
N GLY A 343 18.11 4.63 19.78
CA GLY A 343 18.33 4.74 18.35
C GLY A 343 19.32 5.82 17.98
N TYR A 344 19.74 5.83 16.74
CA TYR A 344 20.61 6.86 16.15
C TYR A 344 19.94 7.48 14.92
N ALA A 345 20.08 8.80 14.77
CA ALA A 345 19.68 9.53 13.58
C ALA A 345 20.70 10.64 13.28
N ASP A 346 21.04 10.83 12.00
CA ASP A 346 22.02 11.83 11.58
C ASP A 346 21.48 13.25 11.66
N SER A 347 20.21 13.44 11.31
CA SER A 347 19.55 14.71 11.55
C SER A 347 18.05 14.54 11.76
N VAL A 348 17.52 15.35 12.67
CA VAL A 348 16.09 15.52 12.89
C VAL A 348 15.81 17.01 12.80
N SER A 349 15.07 17.43 11.77
CA SER A 349 14.73 18.83 11.53
C SER A 349 13.26 19.01 11.22
N VAL A 350 12.65 20.05 11.78
CA VAL A 350 11.37 20.56 11.33
C VAL A 350 11.62 21.49 10.15
N GLU A 351 11.17 21.05 8.98
CA GLU A 351 11.23 21.82 7.74
C GLU A 351 9.81 22.30 7.39
N GLU A 352 9.72 23.49 6.80
CA GLU A 352 8.45 23.99 6.27
C GLU A 352 8.45 23.78 4.75
N ILE A 353 7.68 22.80 4.30
CA ILE A 353 7.60 22.46 2.88
C ILE A 353 6.21 22.88 2.39
N GLY A 354 6.15 23.99 1.67
CA GLY A 354 4.92 24.56 1.10
C GLY A 354 3.84 24.89 2.13
N GLY A 355 4.24 25.52 3.23
CA GLY A 355 3.35 25.97 4.31
C GLY A 355 2.95 24.89 5.31
N ALA A 356 3.25 23.61 5.03
CA ALA A 356 3.11 22.53 6.01
C ALA A 356 4.44 22.32 6.75
N ARG A 357 4.38 22.32 8.08
CA ARG A 357 5.53 21.93 8.92
C ARG A 357 5.60 20.42 9.03
N VAL A 358 6.75 19.88 8.65
CA VAL A 358 7.03 18.45 8.64
C VAL A 358 8.34 18.19 9.37
N THR A 359 8.36 17.14 10.18
CA THR A 359 9.59 16.67 10.79
C THR A 359 10.25 15.67 9.85
N VAL A 360 11.46 15.99 9.42
CA VAL A 360 12.29 15.16 8.54
C VAL A 360 13.37 14.50 9.39
N VAL A 361 13.37 13.17 9.40
CA VAL A 361 14.39 12.34 10.05
C VAL A 361 15.26 11.74 8.95
N LYS A 362 16.52 12.17 8.87
CA LYS A 362 17.49 11.65 7.91
C LYS A 362 18.50 10.74 8.62
N ASN A 363 18.80 9.64 7.96
CA ASN A 363 19.83 8.70 8.37
C ASN A 363 20.63 8.35 7.09
N GLU A 364 21.85 8.85 6.99
CA GLU A 364 22.74 8.74 5.83
C GLU A 364 23.84 7.69 6.07
N GLU A 365 24.29 7.52 7.31
CA GLU A 365 25.40 6.62 7.68
C GLU A 365 24.92 5.17 7.97
N GLY A 366 23.64 4.98 8.34
CA GLY A 366 23.07 3.67 8.70
C GLY A 366 22.25 3.01 7.59
N GLY A 367 22.23 1.67 7.56
CA GLY A 367 21.38 0.88 6.66
C GLY A 367 19.90 1.22 6.86
N ASN A 368 19.39 2.14 6.06
CA ASN A 368 18.02 2.63 6.18
C ASN A 368 17.05 1.50 5.89
N SER A 369 16.38 1.06 6.95
CA SER A 369 15.27 0.13 6.82
C SER A 369 14.02 0.80 6.28
N VAL A 370 13.98 2.14 6.18
CA VAL A 370 12.81 2.90 5.70
C VAL A 370 13.26 4.09 4.85
N ALA A 371 12.59 4.32 3.72
CA ALA A 371 12.75 5.50 2.88
C ALA A 371 11.38 6.16 2.66
N THR A 372 11.34 7.49 2.58
CA THR A 372 10.10 8.24 2.38
C THR A 372 10.16 9.07 1.11
N VAL A 373 9.26 8.80 0.17
CA VAL A 373 9.00 9.63 -1.01
C VAL A 373 8.08 10.77 -0.59
N VAL A 374 8.59 12.00 -0.61
CA VAL A 374 7.80 13.20 -0.35
C VAL A 374 7.16 13.63 -1.66
N LEU A 375 5.84 13.43 -1.77
CA LEU A 375 5.06 13.82 -2.94
C LEU A 375 4.47 15.22 -2.77
N ARG A 376 4.63 16.03 -3.81
CA ARG A 376 4.11 17.39 -3.91
C ARG A 376 3.06 17.44 -5.02
N GLY A 377 1.91 18.07 -4.73
CA GLY A 377 0.80 18.14 -5.67
C GLY A 377 -0.16 19.27 -5.32
N SER A 378 -0.91 19.74 -6.31
CA SER A 378 -1.80 20.91 -6.17
C SER A 378 -3.06 20.61 -5.38
N THR A 379 -3.61 19.39 -5.50
CA THR A 379 -4.83 18.96 -4.82
C THR A 379 -4.66 17.57 -4.20
N ASP A 380 -5.43 17.28 -3.17
CA ASP A 380 -5.40 15.97 -2.50
C ASP A 380 -5.77 14.83 -3.46
N SER A 381 -6.71 15.05 -4.39
CA SER A 381 -7.09 14.03 -5.38
C SER A 381 -5.92 13.64 -6.30
N ILE A 382 -5.10 14.61 -6.71
CA ILE A 382 -3.90 14.33 -7.51
C ILE A 382 -2.85 13.62 -6.66
N LEU A 383 -2.68 14.02 -5.40
CA LEU A 383 -1.75 13.37 -4.48
C LEU A 383 -2.13 11.92 -4.17
N ASP A 384 -3.42 11.63 -4.04
CA ASP A 384 -3.94 10.27 -3.85
C ASP A 384 -3.67 9.40 -5.09
N ASP A 385 -3.81 9.96 -6.30
CA ASP A 385 -3.52 9.25 -7.55
C ASP A 385 -2.00 9.02 -7.75
N LEU A 386 -1.17 10.03 -7.41
CA LEU A 386 0.29 9.91 -7.41
C LEU A 386 0.79 8.90 -6.37
N GLU A 387 0.21 8.86 -5.17
CA GLU A 387 0.54 7.87 -4.13
C GLU A 387 0.30 6.45 -4.65
N ARG A 388 -0.82 6.22 -5.33
CA ARG A 388 -1.12 4.92 -5.95
C ARG A 388 -0.16 4.56 -7.09
N ALA A 389 0.32 5.55 -7.84
CA ALA A 389 1.34 5.32 -8.87
C ALA A 389 2.68 4.93 -8.24
N VAL A 390 3.03 5.53 -7.11
CA VAL A 390 4.21 5.14 -6.33
C VAL A 390 4.04 3.74 -5.75
N ASP A 391 2.90 3.42 -5.14
CA ASP A 391 2.65 2.11 -4.54
C ASP A 391 2.77 0.96 -5.58
N ASP A 392 2.20 1.14 -6.78
CA ASP A 392 2.35 0.17 -7.86
C ASP A 392 3.80 0.08 -8.36
N GLY A 393 4.52 1.20 -8.43
CA GLY A 393 5.96 1.18 -8.73
C GLY A 393 6.76 0.37 -7.72
N VAL A 394 6.48 0.55 -6.41
CA VAL A 394 7.12 -0.21 -5.33
C VAL A 394 6.76 -1.69 -5.39
N ASN A 395 5.50 -2.02 -5.70
CA ASN A 395 5.06 -3.40 -5.87
C ASN A 395 5.66 -4.07 -7.11
N THR A 396 5.82 -3.31 -8.20
CA THR A 396 6.52 -3.78 -9.41
C THR A 396 7.98 -4.10 -9.06
N TYR A 397 8.65 -3.23 -8.30
CA TYR A 397 10.00 -3.51 -7.79
C TYR A 397 10.06 -4.76 -6.90
N LYS A 398 9.10 -4.94 -5.99
CA LYS A 398 8.96 -6.18 -5.18
C LYS A 398 8.84 -7.42 -6.08
N SER A 399 8.09 -7.32 -7.18
CA SER A 399 7.94 -8.40 -8.14
C SER A 399 9.25 -8.68 -8.88
N MET A 400 9.96 -7.64 -9.33
CA MET A 400 11.30 -7.77 -9.95
C MET A 400 12.32 -8.43 -9.02
N CYS A 401 12.26 -8.16 -7.71
CA CYS A 401 13.11 -8.77 -6.69
C CYS A 401 12.86 -10.28 -6.52
N ARG A 402 11.65 -10.76 -6.82
CA ARG A 402 11.27 -12.18 -6.72
C ARG A 402 11.54 -12.92 -8.02
N ASP A 403 11.13 -12.34 -9.13
CA ASP A 403 11.33 -12.86 -10.47
C ASP A 403 11.67 -11.70 -11.41
N SER A 404 12.86 -11.74 -11.99
CA SER A 404 13.35 -10.70 -12.89
C SER A 404 13.03 -10.99 -14.35
N ARG A 405 12.31 -12.07 -14.67
CA ARG A 405 11.89 -12.35 -16.05
C ARG A 405 10.91 -11.30 -16.54
N ILE A 406 11.10 -10.84 -17.77
CA ILE A 406 10.21 -9.89 -18.44
C ILE A 406 9.70 -10.46 -19.74
N ILE A 407 8.51 -10.00 -20.12
CA ILE A 407 7.84 -10.40 -21.36
C ILE A 407 7.43 -9.13 -22.10
N PRO A 408 7.48 -9.08 -23.45
CA PRO A 408 7.16 -7.85 -24.18
C PRO A 408 5.71 -7.42 -23.96
N GLY A 409 5.51 -6.18 -23.49
CA GLY A 409 4.19 -5.63 -23.23
C GLY A 409 3.43 -5.18 -24.49
N ALA A 410 2.54 -4.20 -24.33
CA ALA A 410 1.73 -3.62 -25.43
C ALA A 410 0.88 -4.66 -26.18
N ALA A 411 0.33 -5.64 -25.46
CA ALA A 411 -0.45 -6.76 -25.99
C ALA A 411 0.31 -7.70 -26.95
N ALA A 412 1.63 -7.54 -27.12
CA ALA A 412 2.41 -8.39 -28.03
C ALA A 412 2.41 -9.85 -27.57
N THR A 413 2.55 -10.07 -26.27
CA THR A 413 2.48 -11.39 -25.63
C THR A 413 1.12 -12.03 -25.79
N GLU A 414 0.08 -11.28 -25.52
CA GLU A 414 -1.32 -11.69 -25.60
C GLU A 414 -1.66 -12.13 -27.03
N ILE A 415 -1.31 -11.32 -28.04
CA ILE A 415 -1.56 -11.64 -29.46
C ILE A 415 -0.83 -12.92 -29.88
N GLU A 416 0.43 -13.10 -29.47
CA GLU A 416 1.20 -14.31 -29.80
C GLU A 416 0.64 -15.54 -29.08
N LEU A 417 0.15 -15.39 -27.84
CA LEU A 417 -0.56 -16.45 -27.12
C LEU A 417 -1.85 -16.84 -27.84
N ALA A 418 -2.68 -15.89 -28.27
CA ALA A 418 -3.89 -16.18 -29.05
C ALA A 418 -3.56 -16.99 -30.30
N LYS A 419 -2.52 -16.59 -31.04
CA LYS A 419 -2.12 -17.26 -32.27
C LYS A 419 -1.68 -18.71 -32.00
N ARG A 420 -0.79 -18.93 -31.03
CA ARG A 420 -0.28 -20.28 -30.70
C ARG A 420 -1.34 -21.18 -30.08
N LEU A 421 -2.24 -20.63 -29.26
CA LEU A 421 -3.38 -21.36 -28.71
C LEU A 421 -4.36 -21.79 -29.79
N LYS A 422 -4.57 -20.93 -30.81
CA LYS A 422 -5.38 -21.27 -31.98
C LYS A 422 -4.71 -22.36 -32.84
N GLU A 423 -3.40 -22.34 -33.01
CA GLU A 423 -2.69 -23.43 -33.70
C GLU A 423 -2.76 -24.74 -32.91
N PHE A 424 -2.73 -24.66 -31.58
CA PHE A 424 -2.93 -25.81 -30.70
C PHE A 424 -4.36 -26.36 -30.79
N SER A 425 -5.36 -25.47 -30.85
CA SER A 425 -6.77 -25.87 -30.95
C SER A 425 -7.09 -26.66 -32.23
N LEU A 426 -6.40 -26.34 -33.33
CA LEU A 426 -6.53 -27.05 -34.62
C LEU A 426 -5.91 -28.45 -34.59
N LYS A 427 -4.99 -28.73 -33.66
CA LYS A 427 -4.33 -30.04 -33.51
C LYS A 427 -5.12 -30.99 -32.62
N GLU A 428 -5.94 -30.47 -31.70
CA GLU A 428 -6.83 -31.32 -30.91
C GLU A 428 -8.02 -31.82 -31.76
N THR A 429 -8.49 -33.04 -31.49
CA THR A 429 -9.64 -33.64 -32.16
C THR A 429 -10.81 -33.82 -31.18
N GLY A 430 -12.03 -33.41 -31.55
CA GLY A 430 -13.28 -33.63 -30.79
C GLY A 430 -14.12 -32.37 -30.54
N MET A 431 -15.22 -32.47 -29.78
CA MET A 431 -16.03 -31.30 -29.35
C MET A 431 -15.25 -30.31 -28.46
N GLN A 432 -14.12 -30.74 -27.90
CA GLN A 432 -13.16 -29.91 -27.18
C GLN A 432 -12.50 -28.85 -28.08
N VAL A 433 -12.55 -29.03 -29.41
CA VAL A 433 -12.11 -28.04 -30.39
C VAL A 433 -12.92 -26.74 -30.27
N GLY A 434 -14.20 -26.78 -29.88
CA GLY A 434 -15.02 -25.58 -29.69
C GLY A 434 -14.54 -24.72 -28.51
N SER A 435 -14.25 -25.35 -27.36
CA SER A 435 -13.80 -24.66 -26.15
C SER A 435 -12.36 -24.13 -26.26
N VAL A 436 -11.51 -24.73 -27.11
CA VAL A 436 -10.12 -24.28 -27.34
C VAL A 436 -10.01 -23.35 -28.56
N CYS A 437 -10.80 -23.54 -29.65
CA CYS A 437 -10.82 -22.63 -30.82
C CYS A 437 -11.38 -21.25 -30.50
N TYR A 438 -12.22 -21.14 -29.46
CA TYR A 438 -12.74 -19.86 -28.99
C TYR A 438 -11.81 -19.15 -28.00
N CYS A 439 -10.55 -19.60 -27.85
CA CYS A 439 -9.43 -18.75 -27.45
C CYS A 439 -9.08 -17.67 -28.51
N LYS A 440 -10.09 -16.97 -29.04
CA LYS A 440 -9.97 -15.59 -29.55
C LYS A 440 -9.85 -14.57 -28.38
N ILE A 441 -9.41 -15.06 -27.23
CA ILE A 441 -9.50 -14.44 -25.91
C ILE A 441 -8.35 -13.44 -25.66
N TRP A 442 -7.41 -13.35 -26.61
CA TRP A 442 -6.30 -12.40 -26.55
C TRP A 442 -6.24 -11.52 -27.79
#